data_AF-A0A948C694-F1
#
_entry.id   AF-A0A948C694-F1
#
_cell.length_a   1.000
_cell.length_b   1.000
_cell.length_c   1.000
_cell.angle_alpha   90.00
_cell.angle_beta   90.00
_cell.angle_gamma   90.00
#
_symmetry.space_group_name_H-M   'P 1'
#
loop_
_entity.id
_entity.type
_entity.pdbx_description
1 polymer ?
#
loop_
_entity_poly.entity_id
_entity_poly.type
_entity_poly.pdbx_seq_one_letter_code
_entity_poly.pdbx_strand_id
1 'polypeptide(L)' 'MLREIRPDLELFRYKPDGEIISLVRKAIRKLGKKSLNYGQDGLIKVKPIFEELDKEFSYADIRLALLFI' A
#
# COMPACT_ATOMS: atom_id res chain seq x y z
N MET A 1 -0.39 -3.82 -14.38
CA MET A 1 0.21 -5.12 -13.99
C MET A 1 -0.80 -6.21 -13.69
N LEU A 2 -1.45 -6.33 -12.51
CA LEU A 2 -2.33 -7.49 -12.25
C LEU A 2 -3.60 -7.55 -13.11
N ARG A 3 -4.23 -6.39 -13.35
CA ARG A 3 -5.45 -6.24 -14.17
C ARG A 3 -5.24 -6.61 -15.64
N GLU A 4 -4.00 -6.48 -16.12
CA GLU A 4 -3.59 -6.82 -17.49
C GLU A 4 -3.32 -8.33 -17.65
N ILE A 5 -2.90 -8.99 -16.56
CA ILE A 5 -2.56 -10.42 -16.54
C ILE A 5 -3.80 -11.29 -16.27
N ARG A 6 -4.74 -10.80 -15.44
CA ARG A 6 -5.98 -11.49 -15.07
C ARG A 6 -7.16 -10.51 -15.01
N PRO A 7 -7.74 -10.14 -16.17
CA PRO A 7 -8.88 -9.22 -16.21
C PRO A 7 -10.15 -9.81 -15.60
N ASP A 8 -10.23 -11.14 -15.51
CA ASP A 8 -11.30 -11.91 -14.86
C ASP A 8 -11.23 -11.86 -13.33
N LEU A 9 -10.08 -11.48 -12.76
CA LEU A 9 -9.91 -11.35 -11.33
C LEU A 9 -10.56 -10.05 -10.85
N GLU A 10 -11.78 -10.17 -10.35
CA GLU A 10 -12.57 -9.05 -9.83
C GLU A 10 -12.08 -8.58 -8.46
N LEU A 11 -10.92 -7.90 -8.44
CA LEU A 11 -10.29 -7.37 -7.23
C LEU A 11 -11.08 -6.22 -6.60
N PHE A 12 -11.97 -5.58 -7.36
CA PHE A 12 -12.74 -4.42 -6.91
C PHE A 12 -13.61 -4.71 -5.69
N ARG A 13 -14.09 -5.94 -5.52
CA ARG A 13 -14.84 -6.36 -4.33
C ARG A 13 -14.01 -6.33 -3.04
N TYR A 14 -12.70 -6.37 -3.17
CA TYR A 14 -11.74 -6.29 -2.06
C TYR A 14 -11.11 -4.91 -1.95
N LYS A 15 -11.60 -3.91 -2.70
CA LYS A 15 -11.08 -2.56 -2.59
C LYS A 15 -11.32 -2.04 -1.17
N PRO A 16 -10.28 -1.64 -0.43
CA PRO A 16 -10.46 -1.06 0.89
C PRO A 16 -11.24 0.26 0.81
N ASP A 17 -11.68 0.74 1.96
CA ASP A 17 -12.28 2.08 2.05
C ASP A 17 -11.32 3.13 1.42
N GLY A 18 -11.90 4.11 0.74
CA GLY A 18 -11.18 5.24 0.18
C GLY A 18 -10.38 6.01 1.23
N GLU A 19 -10.83 6.03 2.48
CA GLU A 19 -10.08 6.60 3.59
C GLU A 19 -8.75 5.85 3.83
N ILE A 20 -8.79 4.52 3.91
CA ILE A 20 -7.60 3.68 4.10
C ILE A 20 -6.60 3.91 2.95
N ILE A 21 -7.09 3.93 1.70
CA ILE A 21 -6.25 4.19 0.53
C ILE A 21 -5.60 5.58 0.60
N SER A 22 -6.37 6.59 1.04
CA SER A 22 -5.88 7.97 1.19
C SER A 22 -4.80 8.09 2.27
N LEU A 23 -5.01 7.44 3.42
CA LEU A 23 -4.05 7.40 4.54
C LEU A 23 -2.75 6.70 4.12
N VAL A 24 -2.85 5.52 3.52
CA VAL A 24 -1.69 4.78 2.99
C VAL A 24 -0.94 5.62 1.95
N ARG A 25 -1.63 6.31 1.04
CA ARG A 25 -1.01 7.20 0.05
C ARG A 25 -0.27 8.37 0.69
N LYS A 26 -0.84 8.99 1.74
CA LYS A 26 -0.18 10.06 2.51
C LYS A 26 1.08 9.54 3.21
N ALA A 27 1.01 8.36 3.84
CA ALA A 27 2.15 7.71 4.48
C ALA A 27 3.29 7.46 3.47
N ILE A 28 3.00 6.90 2.29
CA ILE A 28 4.00 6.68 1.23
C ILE A 28 4.66 7.98 0.81
N ARG A 29 3.90 9.06 0.60
CA ARG A 29 4.46 10.38 0.20
C ARG A 29 5.38 10.96 1.26
N LYS A 30 5.08 10.74 2.55
CA LYS A 30 5.92 11.18 3.67
C LYS A 30 7.19 10.35 3.77
N LEU A 31 7.07 9.02 3.60
CA LEU A 31 8.16 8.06 3.73
C LEU A 31 9.10 8.03 2.52
N GLY A 32 8.60 8.29 1.31
CA GLY A 32 9.36 8.21 0.06
C GLY A 32 10.52 9.22 -0.06
N LYS A 33 10.63 10.15 0.91
CA LYS A 33 11.75 11.08 1.02
C LYS A 33 13.01 10.46 1.65
N LYS A 34 12.94 9.24 2.19
CA LYS A 34 14.06 8.57 2.87
C LYS A 34 14.37 7.22 2.21
N SER A 35 15.63 7.04 1.77
CA SER A 35 16.08 5.80 1.09
C SER A 35 15.94 4.53 1.96
N LEU A 36 16.08 4.65 3.28
CA LEU A 36 15.96 3.54 4.24
C LEU A 36 14.61 2.81 4.19
N ASN A 37 13.56 3.50 3.72
CA ASN A 37 12.21 2.95 3.62
C ASN A 37 12.02 2.03 2.41
N TYR A 38 13.01 1.91 1.53
CA TYR A 38 12.97 1.05 0.36
C TYR A 38 13.76 -0.25 0.59
N GLY A 39 13.30 -1.33 -0.04
CA GLY A 39 14.02 -2.59 -0.17
C GLY A 39 15.15 -2.47 -1.19
N GLN A 40 15.97 -3.52 -1.30
CA GLN A 40 17.02 -3.60 -2.32
C GLN A 40 16.43 -3.70 -3.74
N ASP A 41 15.17 -4.11 -3.86
CA ASP A 41 14.37 -4.12 -5.08
C ASP A 41 13.81 -2.74 -5.46
N GLY A 42 14.09 -1.70 -4.66
CA GLY A 42 13.57 -0.36 -4.86
C GLY A 42 12.08 -0.20 -4.51
N LEU A 43 11.45 -1.21 -3.91
CA LEU A 43 10.05 -1.14 -3.47
C LEU A 43 9.96 -0.61 -2.05
N ILE A 44 8.92 0.17 -1.74
CA ILE A 44 8.69 0.65 -0.38
C ILE A 44 8.38 -0.53 0.55
N LYS A 45 9.06 -0.59 1.69
CA LYS A 45 8.80 -1.59 2.73
C LYS A 45 7.44 -1.30 3.36
N VAL A 46 6.67 -2.36 3.65
CA VAL A 46 5.35 -2.22 4.28
C VAL A 46 5.48 -1.82 5.76
N LYS A 47 6.53 -2.28 6.46
CA LYS A 47 6.73 -1.99 7.89
C LYS A 47 6.78 -0.48 8.21
N PRO A 48 7.56 0.35 7.51
CA PRO A 48 7.52 1.81 7.69
C PRO A 48 6.12 2.42 7.51
N ILE A 49 5.31 1.91 6.58
CA ILE A 49 3.94 2.38 6.37
C ILE A 49 3.06 2.00 7.57
N PHE A 50 3.20 0.76 8.05
CA PHE A 50 2.49 0.26 9.23
C PHE A 50 2.82 1.07 10.49
N GLU A 51 4.09 1.45 10.68
CA GLU A 51 4.53 2.28 11.79
C GLU A 51 4.05 3.74 11.66
N GLU A 52 4.02 4.29 10.45
CA GLU A 52 3.52 5.66 10.19
C GLU A 52 2.00 5.79 10.35
N LEU A 53 1.25 4.69 10.20
CA LEU A 53 -0.20 4.65 10.42
C LEU A 53 -0.56 4.23 11.85
N ASP A 54 0.35 4.41 12.81
CA ASP A 54 0.15 4.08 14.23
C ASP A 54 -0.39 2.66 14.49
N LYS A 55 -0.10 1.72 13.57
CA LYS A 55 -0.54 0.32 13.62
C LYS A 55 -2.07 0.13 13.60
N GLU A 56 -2.81 1.14 13.16
CA GLU A 56 -4.28 1.12 13.06
C GLU A 56 -4.77 0.08 12.03
N PHE A 57 -3.99 -0.15 10.98
CA PHE A 57 -4.31 -1.07 9.89
C PHE A 57 -3.36 -2.25 9.85
N SER A 58 -3.84 -3.44 9.49
CA SER A 58 -2.98 -4.62 9.36
C SER A 58 -2.06 -4.53 8.14
N TYR A 59 -1.00 -5.34 8.13
CA TYR A 59 -0.15 -5.52 6.94
C TYR A 59 -0.95 -5.95 5.71
N ALA A 60 -2.03 -6.73 5.89
CA ALA A 60 -2.90 -7.16 4.80
C ALA A 60 -3.68 -5.97 4.21
N ASP A 61 -4.26 -5.13 5.07
CA ASP A 61 -5.01 -3.93 4.65
C ASP A 61 -4.12 -2.97 3.87
N ILE A 62 -2.89 -2.75 4.36
CA ILE A 62 -1.92 -1.88 3.69
C ILE A 62 -1.51 -2.45 2.33
N ARG A 63 -1.20 -3.76 2.25
CA ARG A 63 -0.85 -4.42 0.98
C ARG A 63 -1.99 -4.36 -0.02
N LEU A 64 -3.22 -4.55 0.44
CA LEU A 64 -4.41 -4.47 -0.38
C LEU A 64 -4.61 -3.05 -0.90
N ALA A 65 -4.48 -2.03 -0.05
CA ALA A 65 -4.55 -0.62 -0.44
C ALA A 65 -3.49 -0.24 -1.49
N LEU A 66 -2.27 -0.78 -1.39
CA LEU A 66 -1.19 -0.57 -2.37
C LEU A 66 -1.56 -1.05 -3.78
N LEU A 67 -2.46 -2.05 -3.92
CA LEU A 67 -2.92 -2.51 -5.24
C LEU A 67 -3.83 -1.49 -5.95
N PHE A 68 -4.33 -0.47 -5.22
CA PHE A 68 -5.27 0.54 -5.73
C PHE A 68 -4.69 1.97 -5.74
N ILE A 69 -3.37 2.12 -5.58
CA ILE A 69 -2.64 3.40 -5.67
C ILE A 69 -1.89 3.46 -7.00
#